data_AF-S9W4V8-F1
#
_entry.id   AF-S9W4V8-F1
#
_cell.length_a   1.000
_cell.length_b   1.000
_cell.length_c   1.000
_cell.angle_alpha   90.00
_cell.angle_beta   90.00
_cell.angle_gamma   90.00
#
_symmetry.space_group_name_H-M   'P 1'
#
loop_
_entity.id
_entity.type
_entity.pdbx_description
1 polymer ?
#
loop_
_entity_poly.entity_id
_entity_poly.type
_entity_poly.pdbx_seq_one_letter_code
_entity_poly.pdbx_strand_id
1 'polypeptide(L)'
;MPTLSPDAADTIRLVRELELLDETAIRLLEQLFTNRLDEELVNSLIHGKETAVAVALFKVCAGTHSVHIIGFALRFFADLVCVDSALGTQLGREDLYARFGANPAQQFLTTAQQYHDKLGITNPALYLAATALRHGDAAKNKDSFDLFFCFAKTAFAPDTLYVKDVEFTVQACVQLARSKALRHLFFDYDMMQYIPRLLTDIVSNDSASIIQLIYETLLLTWLLSFEYEGIVQLVRHRIIPQLHRVLQRVQKEKCVRVALMALWNMVEAERKYVQHQLNPNFTEWVDPGITVLAKLQERHDGAGGAHGAPIHGRRGPSLVAEMVSVGMIKTLNQLQRRKFGDEDILVLVEDLNRALEQNMEVLTSFSEYRGEVLSSYLEWTPVHTSAKFWKENAQKFEENNYEVLSVLGKLILETKSDVTLAVACHDLGEVVRYHPTGRNLLTLACLAGVKERVMTLIVPPARGDLEGGAALHAEDHGAGGGSLFSREAVAEVEVHLRPMSGHRDHASARGC
;
A
#
# COMPACT_ATOMS: atom_id res chain seq x y z
N MET A 1 30.09 7.31 -44.95
CA MET A 1 29.44 8.17 -43.96
C MET A 1 28.12 7.50 -43.61
N PRO A 2 27.83 7.23 -42.33
CA PRO A 2 26.48 6.78 -41.97
C PRO A 2 25.51 7.89 -42.42
N THR A 3 24.45 7.50 -43.13
CA THR A 3 23.44 8.43 -43.63
C THR A 3 22.40 8.65 -42.54
N LEU A 4 21.95 9.89 -42.36
CA LEU A 4 20.84 10.21 -41.46
C LEU A 4 19.62 9.33 -41.79
N SER A 5 18.89 8.91 -40.75
CA SER A 5 17.58 8.32 -40.96
C SER A 5 16.63 9.35 -41.61
N PRO A 6 15.57 8.92 -42.30
CA PRO A 6 14.57 9.83 -42.85
C PRO A 6 14.03 10.81 -41.80
N ASP A 7 13.70 10.31 -40.61
CA ASP A 7 13.19 11.11 -39.48
C ASP A 7 14.20 12.15 -39.01
N ALA A 8 15.48 11.79 -38.93
CA ALA A 8 16.54 12.70 -38.54
C ALA A 8 16.78 13.77 -39.61
N ALA A 9 16.77 13.40 -40.89
CA ALA A 9 16.92 14.33 -42.00
C ALA A 9 15.75 15.32 -42.07
N ASP A 10 14.51 14.85 -41.89
CA ASP A 10 13.32 15.69 -41.83
C ASP A 10 13.34 16.62 -40.62
N THR A 11 13.80 16.14 -39.46
CA THR A 11 13.97 16.97 -38.26
C THR A 11 14.97 18.09 -38.50
N ILE A 12 16.14 17.79 -39.07
CA ILE A 12 17.17 18.79 -39.38
C ILE A 12 16.68 19.78 -40.44
N ARG A 13 15.97 19.32 -41.47
CA ARG A 13 15.36 20.20 -42.48
C ARG A 13 14.40 21.17 -41.82
N LEU A 14 13.51 20.69 -40.96
CA LEU A 14 12.54 21.53 -40.27
C LEU A 14 13.22 22.54 -39.32
N VAL A 15 14.25 22.11 -38.60
CA VAL A 15 15.03 23.00 -37.72
C VAL A 15 15.63 24.16 -38.50
N ARG A 16 16.14 23.92 -39.72
CA ARG A 16 16.64 24.96 -40.63
C ARG A 16 15.51 25.84 -41.16
N GLU A 17 14.40 25.26 -41.59
CA GLU A 17 13.23 26.00 -42.14
C GLU A 17 12.59 26.94 -41.10
N LEU A 18 12.53 26.51 -39.84
CA LEU A 18 11.93 27.27 -38.74
C LEU A 18 12.95 28.13 -37.99
N GLU A 19 14.22 28.17 -38.44
CA GLU A 19 15.33 28.91 -37.81
C GLU A 19 15.42 28.68 -36.29
N LEU A 20 15.14 27.45 -35.83
CA LEU A 20 15.03 27.14 -34.40
C LEU A 20 16.40 27.21 -33.69
N LEU A 21 17.47 26.89 -34.42
CA LEU A 21 18.83 26.70 -33.93
C LEU A 21 19.86 27.35 -34.85
N ASP A 22 21.03 27.68 -34.28
CA ASP A 22 22.18 28.11 -35.09
C ASP A 22 22.87 26.93 -35.79
N GLU A 23 23.68 27.23 -36.82
CA GLU A 23 24.36 26.20 -37.61
C GLU A 23 25.36 25.37 -36.79
N THR A 24 25.89 25.88 -35.68
CA THR A 24 26.77 25.11 -34.81
C THR A 24 26.01 24.02 -34.05
N ALA A 25 24.83 24.33 -33.54
CA ALA A 25 23.94 23.38 -32.88
C ALA A 25 23.35 22.38 -33.87
N ILE A 26 23.00 22.81 -35.09
CA ILE A 26 22.52 21.92 -36.15
C ILE A 26 23.56 20.85 -36.49
N ARG A 27 24.83 21.24 -36.68
CA ARG A 27 25.92 20.29 -36.95
C ARG A 27 26.12 19.29 -35.82
N LEU A 28 26.01 19.74 -34.57
CA LEU A 28 26.11 18.87 -33.41
C LEU A 28 24.94 17.86 -33.37
N LEU A 29 23.71 18.30 -33.66
CA LEU A 29 22.56 17.41 -33.78
C LEU A 29 22.70 16.42 -34.94
N GLU A 30 23.18 16.86 -36.11
CA GLU A 30 23.47 15.97 -37.24
C GLU A 30 24.47 14.88 -36.83
N GLN A 31 25.53 15.23 -36.10
CA GLN A 31 26.50 14.26 -35.57
C GLN A 31 25.86 13.29 -34.57
N LEU A 32 25.02 13.80 -33.66
CA LEU A 32 24.37 12.98 -32.65
C LEU A 32 23.32 12.03 -33.26
N PHE A 33 22.53 12.48 -34.23
CA PHE A 33 21.52 11.66 -34.93
C PHE A 33 22.12 10.57 -35.82
N THR A 34 23.35 10.77 -36.28
CA THR A 34 24.04 9.83 -37.19
C THR A 34 24.66 8.64 -36.44
N ASN A 35 24.92 8.81 -35.14
CA ASN A 35 25.65 7.84 -34.33
C ASN A 35 24.72 7.05 -33.41
N ARG A 36 25.15 5.85 -33.02
CA ARG A 36 24.54 5.15 -31.89
C ARG A 36 24.92 5.90 -30.62
N LEU A 37 23.95 6.06 -29.72
CA LEU A 37 24.17 6.67 -28.41
C LEU A 37 24.92 5.68 -27.50
N ASP A 38 26.24 5.56 -27.70
CA ASP A 38 27.12 4.92 -26.71
C ASP A 38 27.66 5.96 -25.73
N GLU A 39 27.93 5.55 -24.49
CA GLU A 39 28.31 6.42 -23.38
C GLU A 39 29.63 7.18 -23.63
N GLU A 40 30.64 6.52 -24.23
CA GLU A 40 31.95 7.11 -24.49
C GLU A 40 31.87 8.17 -25.59
N LEU A 41 31.16 7.86 -26.68
CA LEU A 41 30.93 8.79 -27.77
C LEU A 41 30.07 9.97 -27.36
N VAL A 42 28.96 9.72 -26.65
CA VAL A 42 28.06 10.77 -26.14
C VAL A 42 28.84 11.72 -25.24
N ASN A 43 29.61 11.19 -24.29
CA ASN A 43 30.46 12.02 -23.44
C ASN A 43 31.47 12.84 -24.27
N SER A 44 32.15 12.23 -25.25
CA SER A 44 33.11 12.95 -26.09
C SER A 44 32.50 14.12 -26.90
N LEU A 45 31.24 14.00 -27.33
CA LEU A 45 30.57 14.99 -28.17
C LEU A 45 29.89 16.09 -27.34
N ILE A 46 29.35 15.72 -26.18
CA ILE A 46 28.47 16.58 -25.37
C ILE A 46 29.19 17.24 -24.20
N HIS A 47 30.32 16.69 -23.75
CA HIS A 47 31.04 17.23 -22.59
C HIS A 47 31.30 18.75 -22.71
N GLY A 48 30.80 19.51 -21.75
CA GLY A 48 30.89 20.98 -21.71
C GLY A 48 29.90 21.72 -22.61
N LYS A 49 29.01 21.01 -23.31
CA LYS A 49 27.97 21.54 -24.21
C LYS A 49 26.56 21.09 -23.82
N GLU A 50 26.40 20.51 -22.63
CA GLU A 50 25.16 19.91 -22.14
C GLU A 50 24.00 20.92 -22.20
N THR A 51 24.22 22.16 -21.75
CA THR A 51 23.19 23.21 -21.78
C THR A 51 22.76 23.55 -23.21
N ALA A 52 23.72 23.68 -24.13
CA ALA A 52 23.42 24.03 -25.53
C ALA A 52 22.63 22.91 -26.20
N VAL A 53 23.00 21.65 -25.98
CA VAL A 53 22.29 20.47 -26.52
C VAL A 53 20.89 20.36 -25.92
N ALA A 54 20.74 20.52 -24.61
CA ALA A 54 19.43 20.46 -23.94
C ALA A 54 18.48 21.55 -24.46
N VAL A 55 18.96 22.80 -24.56
CA VAL A 55 18.18 23.93 -25.11
C VAL A 55 17.82 23.66 -26.57
N ALA A 56 18.76 23.13 -27.34
CA ALA A 56 18.53 22.84 -28.75
C ALA A 56 17.41 21.81 -28.93
N LEU A 57 17.53 20.64 -28.31
CA LEU A 57 16.53 19.57 -28.38
C LEU A 57 15.18 20.01 -27.81
N PHE A 58 15.17 20.79 -26.72
CA PHE A 58 13.93 21.36 -26.18
C PHE A 58 13.21 22.25 -27.20
N LYS A 59 13.93 23.16 -27.87
CA LYS A 59 13.36 24.04 -28.90
C LYS A 59 12.83 23.24 -30.09
N VAL A 60 13.48 22.15 -30.49
CA VAL A 60 12.94 21.25 -31.52
C VAL A 60 11.63 20.62 -31.06
N CYS A 61 11.57 20.11 -29.83
CA CYS A 61 10.35 19.49 -29.29
C CYS A 61 9.19 20.49 -29.14
N ALA A 62 9.47 21.74 -28.77
CA ALA A 62 8.46 22.77 -28.53
C ALA A 62 8.07 23.56 -29.79
N GLY A 63 8.94 23.63 -30.80
CA GLY A 63 8.79 24.52 -31.95
C GLY A 63 8.05 23.93 -33.16
N THR A 64 7.66 22.65 -33.11
CA THR A 64 6.99 21.96 -34.23
C THR A 64 5.62 21.42 -33.85
N HIS A 65 4.72 21.34 -34.85
CA HIS A 65 3.41 20.69 -34.74
C HIS A 65 3.37 19.33 -35.45
N SER A 66 4.48 18.93 -36.09
CA SER A 66 4.58 17.65 -36.78
C SER A 66 4.71 16.52 -35.77
N VAL A 67 3.64 15.74 -35.63
CA VAL A 67 3.54 14.58 -34.72
C VAL A 67 4.74 13.63 -34.88
N HIS A 68 5.14 13.37 -36.11
CA HIS A 68 6.26 12.50 -36.43
C HIS A 68 7.59 13.04 -35.89
N ILE A 69 7.86 14.33 -36.12
CA ILE A 69 9.10 14.99 -35.71
C ILE A 69 9.14 15.16 -34.20
N ILE A 70 8.03 15.57 -33.57
CA ILE A 70 7.90 15.64 -32.10
C ILE A 70 8.22 14.28 -31.49
N GLY A 71 7.61 13.20 -31.99
CA GLY A 71 7.83 11.85 -31.48
C GLY A 71 9.27 11.37 -31.66
N PHE A 72 9.91 11.66 -32.79
CA PHE A 72 11.34 11.37 -32.98
C PHE A 72 12.23 12.18 -32.01
N ALA A 73 12.05 13.49 -31.95
CA ALA A 73 12.86 14.39 -31.14
C ALA A 73 12.76 14.08 -29.64
N LEU A 74 11.54 13.82 -29.14
CA LEU A 74 11.33 13.46 -27.73
C LEU A 74 11.96 12.12 -27.37
N ARG A 75 11.79 11.09 -28.20
CA ARG A 75 12.42 9.77 -27.96
C ARG A 75 13.93 9.89 -27.95
N PHE A 76 14.49 10.56 -28.96
CA PHE A 76 15.93 10.80 -29.02
C PHE A 76 16.44 11.57 -27.79
N PHE A 77 15.71 12.61 -27.36
CA PHE A 77 16.10 13.40 -26.20
C PHE A 77 16.01 12.57 -24.90
N ALA A 78 14.95 11.77 -24.73
CA ALA A 78 14.83 10.86 -23.59
C ALA A 78 15.96 9.83 -23.55
N ASP A 79 16.28 9.20 -24.69
CA ASP A 79 17.39 8.24 -24.82
C ASP A 79 18.73 8.90 -24.46
N LEU A 80 18.95 10.12 -24.95
CA LEU A 80 20.19 10.87 -24.68
C LEU A 80 20.32 11.23 -23.19
N VAL A 81 19.23 11.63 -22.53
CA VAL A 81 19.20 11.90 -21.09
C VAL A 81 19.36 10.62 -20.26
N CYS A 82 18.93 9.46 -20.76
CA CYS A 82 19.19 8.18 -20.12
C CYS A 82 20.69 7.82 -20.13
N VAL A 83 21.40 8.16 -21.21
CA VAL A 83 22.85 7.91 -21.35
C VAL A 83 23.66 8.93 -20.55
N ASP A 84 23.33 10.22 -20.66
CA ASP A 84 24.00 11.29 -19.92
C ASP A 84 23.05 12.03 -18.97
N SER A 85 23.14 11.68 -17.68
CA SER A 85 22.34 12.30 -16.63
C SER A 85 22.60 13.81 -16.44
N ALA A 86 23.76 14.32 -16.87
CA ALA A 86 24.09 15.75 -16.79
C ALA A 86 23.19 16.59 -17.69
N LEU A 87 22.77 16.07 -18.86
CA LEU A 87 21.73 16.71 -19.68
C LEU A 87 20.41 16.83 -18.94
N GLY A 88 20.00 15.80 -18.21
CA GLY A 88 18.78 15.82 -17.41
C GLY A 88 18.79 16.93 -16.37
N THR A 89 19.93 17.21 -15.73
CA THR A 89 20.06 18.32 -14.77
C THR A 89 19.83 19.69 -15.41
N GLN A 90 20.11 19.85 -16.71
CA GLN A 90 19.92 21.11 -17.40
C GLN A 90 18.43 21.49 -17.53
N LEU A 91 17.54 20.49 -17.51
CA LEU A 91 16.09 20.70 -17.60
C LEU A 91 15.47 21.23 -16.31
N GLY A 92 16.17 21.07 -15.17
CA GLY A 92 15.72 21.51 -13.84
C GLY A 92 16.46 22.74 -13.31
N ARG A 93 17.16 23.49 -14.15
CA ARG A 93 17.93 24.68 -13.70
C ARG A 93 17.03 25.77 -13.12
N GLU A 94 17.63 26.77 -12.48
CA GLU A 94 16.88 27.94 -12.01
C GLU A 94 16.59 28.96 -13.13
N ASP A 95 17.47 29.06 -14.13
CA ASP A 95 17.38 30.05 -15.22
C ASP A 95 16.56 29.56 -16.44
N LEU A 96 15.51 28.77 -16.19
CA LEU A 96 14.72 28.09 -17.24
C LEU A 96 14.23 29.02 -18.33
N TYR A 97 13.51 30.08 -17.96
CA TYR A 97 12.94 31.02 -18.92
C TYR A 97 14.00 31.77 -19.72
N ALA A 98 15.15 32.10 -19.11
CA ALA A 98 16.22 32.79 -19.80
C ALA A 98 16.93 31.89 -20.83
N ARG A 99 17.02 30.58 -20.57
CA ARG A 99 17.72 29.62 -21.44
C ARG A 99 16.82 28.95 -22.46
N PHE A 100 15.67 28.47 -22.01
CA PHE A 100 14.71 27.68 -22.81
C PHE A 100 13.56 28.52 -23.36
N GLY A 101 13.32 29.73 -22.82
CA GLY A 101 12.16 30.56 -23.17
C GLY A 101 10.84 30.12 -22.53
N ALA A 102 10.82 28.94 -21.90
CA ALA A 102 9.66 28.36 -21.23
C ALA A 102 10.11 27.43 -20.10
N ASN A 103 9.16 26.95 -19.30
CA ASN A 103 9.41 25.90 -18.31
C ASN A 103 9.40 24.52 -18.99
N PRO A 104 10.52 23.77 -19.02
CA PRO A 104 10.58 22.49 -19.71
C PRO A 104 9.61 21.45 -19.16
N ALA A 105 9.48 21.34 -17.83
CA ALA A 105 8.57 20.38 -17.20
C ALA A 105 7.12 20.62 -17.63
N GLN A 106 6.66 21.88 -17.55
CA GLN A 106 5.31 22.26 -17.94
C GLN A 106 5.04 21.99 -19.42
N GLN A 107 5.99 22.32 -20.30
CA GLN A 107 5.84 22.10 -21.75
C GLN A 107 5.74 20.61 -22.07
N PHE A 108 6.62 19.78 -21.50
CA PHE A 108 6.58 18.33 -21.75
C PHE A 108 5.30 17.68 -21.23
N LEU A 109 4.80 18.10 -20.06
CA LEU A 109 3.52 17.61 -19.52
C LEU A 109 2.33 18.02 -20.41
N THR A 110 2.34 19.26 -20.90
CA THR A 110 1.30 19.74 -21.83
C THR A 110 1.32 18.93 -23.12
N THR A 111 2.50 18.64 -23.67
CA THR A 111 2.65 17.76 -24.84
C THR A 111 2.14 16.34 -24.56
N ALA A 112 2.45 15.78 -23.38
CA ALA A 112 1.97 14.45 -22.99
C ALA A 112 0.43 14.40 -22.88
N GLN A 113 -0.20 15.45 -22.37
CA GLN A 113 -1.66 15.57 -22.32
C GLN A 113 -2.28 15.73 -23.71
N GLN A 114 -1.69 16.59 -24.55
CA GLN A 114 -2.18 16.87 -25.89
C GLN A 114 -2.19 15.62 -26.78
N TYR A 115 -1.17 14.77 -26.65
CA TYR A 115 -0.99 13.56 -27.45
C TYR A 115 -1.23 12.27 -26.65
N HIS A 116 -2.12 12.30 -25.65
CA HIS A 116 -2.38 11.18 -24.73
C HIS A 116 -2.64 9.83 -25.41
N ASP A 117 -3.19 9.81 -26.62
CA ASP A 117 -3.46 8.62 -27.45
C ASP A 117 -2.22 8.05 -28.17
N LYS A 118 -1.11 8.80 -28.20
CA LYS A 118 0.13 8.46 -28.93
C LYS A 118 1.28 8.22 -27.97
N LEU A 119 1.39 6.98 -27.49
CA LEU A 119 2.42 6.55 -26.53
C LEU A 119 3.86 6.88 -26.96
N GLY A 120 4.16 6.88 -28.28
CA GLY A 120 5.47 7.27 -28.81
C GLY A 120 5.86 8.75 -28.59
N ILE A 121 4.90 9.59 -28.16
CA ILE A 121 5.09 10.99 -27.76
C ILE A 121 4.90 11.12 -26.25
N THR A 122 3.80 10.59 -25.72
CA THR A 122 3.42 10.72 -24.30
C THR A 122 4.49 10.18 -23.37
N ASN A 123 5.01 8.99 -23.65
CA ASN A 123 5.95 8.30 -22.77
C ASN A 123 7.30 9.04 -22.63
N PRO A 124 8.00 9.40 -23.72
CA PRO A 124 9.25 10.17 -23.61
C PRO A 124 9.00 11.59 -23.09
N ALA A 125 7.87 12.23 -23.41
CA ALA A 125 7.52 13.52 -22.83
C ALA A 125 7.37 13.43 -21.30
N LEU A 126 6.65 12.43 -20.80
CA LEU A 126 6.46 12.22 -19.37
C LEU A 126 7.77 11.90 -18.65
N TYR A 127 8.64 11.10 -19.27
CA TYR A 127 9.99 10.82 -18.76
C TYR A 127 10.82 12.11 -18.61
N LEU A 128 10.85 12.95 -19.64
CA LEU A 128 11.60 14.22 -19.64
C LEU A 128 11.00 15.21 -18.65
N ALA A 129 9.67 15.29 -18.55
CA ALA A 129 8.97 16.09 -17.55
C ALA A 129 9.37 15.69 -16.12
N ALA A 130 9.30 14.39 -15.80
CA ALA A 130 9.68 13.90 -14.49
C ALA A 130 11.17 14.14 -14.19
N THR A 131 12.04 14.03 -15.20
CA THR A 131 13.47 14.35 -15.06
C THR A 131 13.69 15.84 -14.76
N ALA A 132 12.99 16.73 -15.47
CA ALA A 132 13.04 18.17 -15.25
C ALA A 132 12.56 18.54 -13.84
N LEU A 133 11.42 17.98 -13.40
CA LEU A 133 10.88 18.18 -12.06
C LEU A 133 11.80 17.64 -10.96
N ARG A 134 12.44 16.48 -11.18
CA ARG A 134 13.34 15.86 -10.20
C ARG A 134 14.54 16.73 -9.86
N HIS A 135 15.07 17.42 -10.87
CA HIS A 135 16.24 18.30 -10.74
C HIS A 135 15.87 19.77 -10.49
N GLY A 136 14.59 20.10 -10.61
CA GLY A 136 14.05 21.45 -10.43
C GLY A 136 13.78 21.83 -8.97
N ASP A 137 13.76 23.14 -8.72
CA ASP A 137 13.28 23.70 -7.45
C ASP A 137 11.77 23.46 -7.30
N ALA A 138 11.38 22.74 -6.24
CA ALA A 138 10.00 22.38 -5.96
C ALA A 138 9.09 23.60 -5.79
N ALA A 139 9.57 24.66 -5.13
CA ALA A 139 8.77 25.85 -4.84
C ALA A 139 8.45 26.65 -6.11
N LYS A 140 9.39 26.69 -7.06
CA LYS A 140 9.24 27.42 -8.33
C LYS A 140 8.43 26.64 -9.39
N ASN A 141 8.26 25.33 -9.20
CA ASN A 141 7.60 24.44 -10.16
C ASN A 141 6.25 23.92 -9.69
N LYS A 142 5.58 24.61 -8.76
CA LYS A 142 4.31 24.17 -8.19
C LYS A 142 3.27 23.79 -9.26
N ASP A 143 3.02 24.67 -10.23
CA ASP A 143 2.06 24.43 -11.31
C ASP A 143 2.42 23.20 -12.16
N SER A 144 3.72 22.96 -12.37
CA SER A 144 4.20 21.77 -13.08
C SER A 144 4.00 20.48 -12.27
N PHE A 145 4.13 20.54 -10.94
CA PHE A 145 3.79 19.41 -10.06
C PHE A 145 2.28 19.16 -10.03
N ASP A 146 1.46 20.21 -9.91
CA ASP A 146 0.00 20.12 -10.00
C ASP A 146 -0.42 19.40 -11.30
N LEU A 147 0.20 19.79 -12.43
CA LEU A 147 -0.05 19.18 -13.73
C LEU A 147 0.40 17.71 -13.80
N PHE A 148 1.58 17.39 -13.27
CA PHE A 148 2.10 16.02 -13.21
C PHE A 148 1.19 15.10 -12.40
N PHE A 149 0.82 15.51 -11.18
CA PHE A 149 -0.02 14.68 -10.32
C PHE A 149 -1.46 14.58 -10.85
N CYS A 150 -1.99 15.62 -11.50
CA CYS A 150 -3.26 15.56 -12.22
C CYS A 150 -3.22 14.53 -13.36
N PHE A 151 -2.14 14.53 -14.16
CA PHE A 151 -1.92 13.52 -15.19
C PHE A 151 -1.85 12.12 -14.60
N ALA A 152 -1.08 11.92 -13.52
CA ALA A 152 -0.93 10.63 -12.88
C ALA A 152 -2.24 10.09 -12.31
N LYS A 153 -3.03 10.94 -11.63
CA LYS A 153 -4.37 10.58 -11.15
C LYS A 153 -5.28 10.15 -12.28
N THR A 154 -5.26 10.88 -13.40
CA THR A 154 -6.07 10.56 -14.57
C THR A 154 -5.69 9.20 -15.16
N ALA A 155 -4.39 8.86 -15.20
CA ALA A 155 -3.92 7.57 -15.67
C ALA A 155 -4.31 6.40 -14.73
N PHE A 156 -4.38 6.64 -13.42
CA PHE A 156 -4.68 5.60 -12.42
C PHE A 156 -6.16 5.51 -12.02
N ALA A 157 -6.98 6.46 -12.44
CA ALA A 157 -8.41 6.50 -12.13
C ALA A 157 -9.26 5.39 -12.77
N PRO A 158 -9.00 4.90 -14.00
CA PRO A 158 -9.87 3.94 -14.67
C PRO A 158 -10.17 2.68 -13.84
N ASP A 159 -11.37 2.12 -14.01
CA ASP A 159 -11.77 0.88 -13.32
C ASP A 159 -10.92 -0.31 -13.74
N THR A 160 -10.67 -0.42 -15.04
CA THR A 160 -9.75 -1.41 -15.60
C THR A 160 -8.40 -0.75 -15.88
N LEU A 161 -7.35 -1.28 -15.25
CA LEU A 161 -5.99 -0.77 -15.42
C LEU A 161 -5.20 -1.67 -16.38
N TYR A 162 -4.79 -1.12 -17.53
CA TYR A 162 -3.92 -1.81 -18.47
C TYR A 162 -2.47 -1.36 -18.32
N VAL A 163 -1.52 -2.29 -18.40
CA VAL A 163 -0.08 -2.00 -18.23
C VAL A 163 0.40 -0.85 -19.12
N LYS A 164 0.07 -0.90 -20.42
CA LYS A 164 0.46 0.12 -21.41
C LYS A 164 0.03 1.55 -21.08
N ASP A 165 -1.03 1.71 -20.29
CA ASP A 165 -1.63 3.01 -19.97
C ASP A 165 -1.04 3.60 -18.67
N VAL A 166 -0.44 2.76 -17.81
CA VAL A 166 0.05 3.17 -16.47
C VAL A 166 1.55 3.02 -16.29
N GLU A 167 2.23 2.16 -17.04
CA GLU A 167 3.63 1.78 -16.77
C GLU A 167 4.61 2.96 -16.78
N PHE A 168 4.50 3.84 -17.77
CA PHE A 168 5.36 5.02 -17.86
C PHE A 168 5.03 6.06 -16.80
N THR A 169 3.76 6.16 -16.40
CA THR A 169 3.33 7.04 -15.31
C THR A 169 3.87 6.56 -13.97
N VAL A 170 3.82 5.26 -13.69
CA VAL A 170 4.44 4.67 -12.49
C VAL A 170 5.96 4.87 -12.52
N GLN A 171 6.62 4.63 -13.67
CA GLN A 171 8.06 4.86 -13.81
C GLN A 171 8.44 6.33 -13.56
N ALA A 172 7.64 7.28 -14.05
CA ALA A 172 7.82 8.69 -13.79
C ALA A 172 7.64 9.05 -12.30
N CYS A 173 6.65 8.45 -11.63
CA CYS A 173 6.47 8.56 -10.18
C CYS A 173 7.70 8.05 -9.42
N VAL A 174 8.23 6.88 -9.79
CA VAL A 174 9.46 6.32 -9.22
C VAL A 174 10.63 7.29 -9.40
N GLN A 175 10.78 7.89 -10.58
CA GLN A 175 11.84 8.85 -10.83
C GLN A 175 11.79 10.05 -9.87
N LEU A 176 10.61 10.61 -9.60
CA LEU A 176 10.44 11.69 -8.63
C LEU A 176 10.71 11.22 -7.20
N ALA A 177 10.17 10.07 -6.80
CA ALA A 177 10.28 9.54 -5.43
C ALA A 177 11.71 9.14 -5.04
N ARG A 178 12.62 8.96 -6.02
CA ARG A 178 14.06 8.80 -5.76
C ARG A 178 14.67 10.04 -5.08
N SER A 179 14.12 11.23 -5.30
CA SER A 179 14.49 12.43 -4.55
C SER A 179 13.73 12.48 -3.22
N LYS A 180 14.45 12.33 -2.10
CA LYS A 180 13.84 12.40 -0.75
C LYS A 180 13.03 13.69 -0.56
N ALA A 181 13.54 14.81 -1.07
CA ALA A 181 12.89 16.11 -0.95
C ALA A 181 11.50 16.16 -1.62
N LEU A 182 11.22 15.31 -2.61
CA LEU A 182 9.96 15.32 -3.36
C LEU A 182 8.93 14.31 -2.85
N ARG A 183 9.29 13.41 -1.93
CA ARG A 183 8.39 12.34 -1.45
C ARG A 183 7.13 12.87 -0.78
N HIS A 184 7.24 13.97 -0.04
CA HIS A 184 6.11 14.60 0.64
C HIS A 184 4.97 14.97 -0.31
N LEU A 185 5.29 15.35 -1.55
CA LEU A 185 4.30 15.71 -2.56
C LEU A 185 3.36 14.54 -2.85
N PHE A 186 3.83 13.29 -2.85
CA PHE A 186 2.94 12.15 -3.07
C PHE A 186 1.83 12.11 -2.01
N PHE A 187 2.16 12.46 -0.76
CA PHE A 187 1.23 12.50 0.38
C PHE A 187 0.27 13.69 0.25
N ASP A 188 0.77 14.87 -0.11
CA ASP A 188 -0.03 16.09 -0.28
C ASP A 188 -1.04 15.96 -1.43
N TYR A 189 -0.65 15.26 -2.50
CA TYR A 189 -1.51 14.98 -3.64
C TYR A 189 -2.33 13.69 -3.50
N ASP A 190 -2.33 13.00 -2.35
CA ASP A 190 -3.15 11.80 -2.10
C ASP A 190 -2.95 10.69 -3.17
N MET A 191 -1.69 10.42 -3.52
CA MET A 191 -1.35 9.40 -4.51
C MET A 191 -1.35 7.97 -3.95
N MET A 192 -1.33 7.82 -2.62
CA MET A 192 -1.19 6.53 -1.93
C MET A 192 -2.37 5.60 -2.18
N GLN A 193 -3.57 6.14 -2.40
CA GLN A 193 -4.78 5.36 -2.66
C GLN A 193 -4.72 4.50 -3.94
N TYR A 194 -3.87 4.87 -4.91
CA TYR A 194 -3.78 4.15 -6.20
C TYR A 194 -2.81 2.97 -6.17
N ILE A 195 -1.79 3.00 -5.29
CA ILE A 195 -0.71 2.01 -5.21
C ILE A 195 -1.24 0.56 -5.03
N PRO A 196 -2.20 0.28 -4.13
CA PRO A 196 -2.73 -1.07 -3.94
C PRO A 196 -3.26 -1.72 -5.23
N ARG A 197 -4.07 -0.98 -6.00
CA ARG A 197 -4.68 -1.48 -7.24
C ARG A 197 -3.64 -1.71 -8.34
N LEU A 198 -2.61 -0.88 -8.40
CA LEU A 198 -1.49 -1.05 -9.33
C LEU A 198 -0.68 -2.34 -9.08
N LEU A 199 -0.74 -2.91 -7.87
CA LEU A 199 -0.08 -4.19 -7.55
C LEU A 199 -0.91 -5.42 -7.92
N THR A 200 -2.25 -5.34 -7.83
CA THR A 200 -3.10 -6.54 -7.88
C THR A 200 -4.15 -6.57 -8.98
N ASP A 201 -4.54 -5.43 -9.54
CA ASP A 201 -5.74 -5.30 -10.39
C ASP A 201 -5.38 -4.96 -11.85
N ILE A 202 -4.15 -5.25 -12.25
CA ILE A 202 -3.60 -4.94 -13.57
C ILE A 202 -3.90 -6.02 -14.61
N VAL A 203 -4.25 -5.58 -15.82
CA VAL A 203 -4.50 -6.42 -16.98
C VAL A 203 -3.43 -6.22 -18.06
N SER A 204 -2.83 -7.31 -18.54
CA SER A 204 -2.00 -7.33 -19.76
C SER A 204 -1.92 -8.75 -20.34
N ASN A 205 -1.67 -8.81 -21.65
CA ASN A 205 -1.44 -10.07 -22.36
C ASN A 205 0.00 -10.60 -22.18
N ASP A 206 0.92 -9.74 -21.72
CA ASP A 206 2.31 -10.10 -21.48
C ASP A 206 2.64 -10.14 -19.99
N SER A 207 2.92 -11.34 -19.48
CA SER A 207 3.33 -11.54 -18.09
C SER A 207 4.60 -10.79 -17.71
N ALA A 208 5.54 -10.55 -18.64
CA ALA A 208 6.78 -9.84 -18.34
C ALA A 208 6.52 -8.35 -18.05
N SER A 209 5.65 -7.71 -18.84
CA SER A 209 5.19 -6.33 -18.61
C SER A 209 4.49 -6.16 -17.26
N ILE A 210 3.63 -7.10 -16.85
CA ILE A 210 2.98 -7.09 -15.53
C ILE A 210 4.02 -7.16 -14.42
N ILE A 211 4.98 -8.09 -14.54
CA ILE A 211 6.06 -8.24 -13.56
C ILE A 211 6.89 -6.96 -13.43
N GLN A 212 7.18 -6.30 -14.57
CA GLN A 212 7.93 -5.05 -14.56
C GLN A 212 7.13 -3.94 -13.87
N LEU A 213 5.84 -3.81 -14.16
CA LEU A 213 4.98 -2.83 -13.50
C LEU A 213 4.87 -3.08 -12.00
N ILE A 214 4.67 -4.34 -11.58
CA ILE A 214 4.65 -4.71 -10.16
C ILE A 214 5.96 -4.31 -9.50
N TYR A 215 7.10 -4.59 -10.13
CA TYR A 215 8.40 -4.19 -9.61
C TYR A 215 8.52 -2.68 -9.41
N GLU A 216 8.15 -1.87 -10.40
CA GLU A 216 8.20 -0.40 -10.29
C GLU A 216 7.23 0.13 -9.21
N THR A 217 6.04 -0.46 -9.11
CA THR A 217 5.05 -0.10 -8.09
C THR A 217 5.53 -0.47 -6.68
N LEU A 218 6.18 -1.63 -6.52
CA LEU A 218 6.84 -2.02 -5.26
C LEU A 218 8.00 -1.08 -4.94
N LEU A 219 8.78 -0.68 -5.94
CA LEU A 219 9.89 0.26 -5.76
C LEU A 219 9.38 1.63 -5.28
N LEU A 220 8.29 2.13 -5.86
CA LEU A 220 7.61 3.33 -5.38
C LEU A 220 7.13 3.17 -3.93
N THR A 221 6.49 2.03 -3.62
CA THR A 221 6.01 1.72 -2.26
C THR A 221 7.16 1.71 -1.25
N TRP A 222 8.29 1.07 -1.60
CA TRP A 222 9.49 1.02 -0.75
C TRP A 222 10.14 2.39 -0.56
N LEU A 223 10.23 3.21 -1.62
CA LEU A 223 10.79 4.57 -1.52
C LEU A 223 9.95 5.46 -0.60
N LEU A 224 8.62 5.33 -0.65
CA LEU A 224 7.69 6.11 0.17
C LEU A 224 7.58 5.58 1.60
N SER A 225 7.86 4.29 1.84
CA SER A 225 7.83 3.71 3.19
C SER A 225 9.01 4.12 4.07
N PHE A 226 9.99 4.87 3.54
CA PHE A 226 11.02 5.52 4.36
C PHE A 226 10.49 6.75 5.12
N GLU A 227 9.35 7.31 4.72
CA GLU A 227 8.73 8.44 5.39
C GLU A 227 7.58 7.94 6.28
N TYR A 228 7.53 8.37 7.55
CA TYR A 228 6.48 7.89 8.47
C TYR A 228 5.07 8.24 8.00
N GLU A 229 4.86 9.43 7.44
CA GLU A 229 3.58 9.80 6.82
C GLU A 229 3.21 8.86 5.66
N GLY A 230 4.21 8.44 4.87
CA GLY A 230 4.02 7.45 3.81
C GLY A 230 3.56 6.10 4.34
N ILE A 231 4.15 5.61 5.43
CA ILE A 231 3.69 4.38 6.10
C ILE A 231 2.23 4.54 6.54
N VAL A 232 1.89 5.64 7.22
CA VAL A 232 0.51 5.89 7.70
C VAL A 232 -0.49 5.81 6.55
N GLN A 233 -0.23 6.51 5.45
CA GLN A 233 -1.15 6.54 4.32
C GLN A 233 -1.22 5.20 3.58
N LEU A 234 -0.08 4.55 3.32
CA LEU A 234 -0.07 3.24 2.67
C LEU A 234 -0.88 2.20 3.45
N VAL A 235 -0.75 2.18 4.79
CA VAL A 235 -1.49 1.26 5.66
C VAL A 235 -2.97 1.59 5.69
N ARG A 236 -3.36 2.88 5.74
CA ARG A 236 -4.77 3.30 5.59
C ARG A 236 -5.40 2.80 4.30
N HIS A 237 -4.62 2.70 3.23
CA HIS A 237 -5.05 2.14 1.94
C HIS A 237 -4.79 0.63 1.80
N ARG A 238 -4.60 -0.12 2.90
CA ARG A 238 -4.50 -1.59 2.92
C ARG A 238 -3.35 -2.15 2.08
N ILE A 239 -2.18 -1.51 2.13
CA ILE A 239 -1.00 -1.99 1.40
C ILE A 239 -0.50 -3.36 1.89
N ILE A 240 -0.57 -3.65 3.19
CA ILE A 240 0.00 -4.87 3.80
C ILE A 240 -0.61 -6.14 3.19
N PRO A 241 -1.95 -6.27 3.08
CA PRO A 241 -2.58 -7.35 2.33
C PRO A 241 -2.12 -7.47 0.87
N GLN A 242 -1.86 -6.36 0.18
CA GLN A 242 -1.40 -6.41 -1.22
C GLN A 242 0.04 -6.88 -1.33
N LEU A 243 0.93 -6.41 -0.45
CA LEU A 243 2.31 -6.91 -0.37
C LEU A 243 2.34 -8.41 -0.06
N HIS A 244 1.46 -8.88 0.83
CA HIS A 244 1.30 -10.31 1.10
C HIS A 244 0.87 -11.10 -0.14
N ARG A 245 -0.15 -10.62 -0.87
CA ARG A 245 -0.60 -11.24 -2.13
C ARG A 245 0.50 -11.29 -3.18
N VAL A 246 1.32 -10.24 -3.28
CA VAL A 246 2.48 -10.21 -4.18
C VAL A 246 3.48 -11.31 -3.79
N LEU A 247 3.83 -11.44 -2.50
CA LEU A 247 4.73 -12.50 -2.03
C LEU A 247 4.20 -13.92 -2.27
N GLN A 248 2.87 -14.10 -2.27
CA GLN A 248 2.23 -15.39 -2.56
C GLN A 248 2.22 -15.72 -4.06
N ARG A 249 2.01 -14.72 -4.93
CA ARG A 249 1.72 -14.95 -6.36
C ARG A 249 2.93 -14.73 -7.26
N VAL A 250 3.81 -13.78 -6.91
CA VAL A 250 4.93 -13.37 -7.75
C VAL A 250 6.19 -14.11 -7.32
N GLN A 251 6.78 -14.85 -8.26
CA GLN A 251 7.97 -15.68 -7.97
C GLN A 251 9.29 -15.01 -8.37
N LYS A 252 9.26 -13.81 -8.96
CA LYS A 252 10.46 -13.11 -9.40
C LYS A 252 11.21 -12.49 -8.23
N GLU A 253 12.47 -12.86 -8.06
CA GLU A 253 13.32 -12.49 -6.92
C GLU A 253 13.34 -10.97 -6.69
N LYS A 254 13.51 -10.16 -7.74
CA LYS A 254 13.47 -8.70 -7.63
C LYS A 254 12.19 -8.16 -6.97
N CYS A 255 11.03 -8.75 -7.27
CA CYS A 255 9.76 -8.32 -6.68
C CYS A 255 9.64 -8.80 -5.24
N VAL A 256 10.05 -10.05 -4.97
CA VAL A 256 10.08 -10.62 -3.61
C VAL A 256 10.96 -9.75 -2.70
N ARG A 257 12.18 -9.42 -3.14
CA ARG A 257 13.13 -8.58 -2.39
C ARG A 257 12.53 -7.23 -2.04
N VAL A 258 11.99 -6.50 -3.02
CA VAL A 258 11.46 -5.14 -2.78
C VAL A 258 10.20 -5.17 -1.91
N ALA A 259 9.32 -6.17 -2.05
CA ALA A 259 8.17 -6.35 -1.17
C ALA A 259 8.60 -6.62 0.28
N LEU A 260 9.61 -7.48 0.50
CA LEU A 260 10.16 -7.74 1.84
C LEU A 260 10.82 -6.50 2.44
N MET A 261 11.59 -5.73 1.65
CA MET A 261 12.19 -4.48 2.13
C MET A 261 11.14 -3.44 2.53
N ALA A 262 10.03 -3.34 1.78
CA ALA A 262 8.93 -2.44 2.12
C ALA A 262 8.25 -2.83 3.44
N LEU A 263 8.00 -4.14 3.66
CA LEU A 263 7.48 -4.66 4.92
C LEU A 263 8.47 -4.44 6.08
N TRP A 264 9.77 -4.65 5.84
CA TRP A 264 10.80 -4.42 6.85
C TRP A 264 10.85 -2.97 7.31
N ASN A 265 10.75 -2.00 6.40
CA ASN A 265 10.64 -0.58 6.75
C ASN A 265 9.47 -0.30 7.72
N MET A 266 8.32 -0.97 7.52
CA MET A 266 7.16 -0.83 8.40
C MET A 266 7.41 -1.44 9.79
N VAL A 267 7.98 -2.64 9.86
CA VAL A 267 8.32 -3.30 11.13
C VAL A 267 9.34 -2.48 11.91
N GLU A 268 10.37 -1.98 11.25
CA GLU A 268 11.40 -1.17 11.89
C GLU A 268 10.86 0.19 12.36
N ALA A 269 9.92 0.79 11.62
CA ALA A 269 9.24 2.01 12.03
C ALA A 269 8.41 1.81 13.31
N GLU A 270 7.63 0.72 13.40
CA GLU A 270 6.89 0.37 14.62
C GLU A 270 7.84 0.10 15.79
N ARG A 271 8.90 -0.68 15.57
CA ARG A 271 9.91 -0.97 16.60
C ARG A 271 10.53 0.30 17.18
N LYS A 272 10.97 1.22 16.32
CA LYS A 272 11.52 2.52 16.73
C LYS A 272 10.50 3.35 17.50
N TYR A 273 9.24 3.34 17.07
CA TYR A 273 8.18 4.05 17.78
C TYR A 273 7.98 3.50 19.19
N VAL A 274 7.86 2.18 19.32
CA VAL A 274 7.69 1.51 20.62
C VAL A 274 8.88 1.79 21.53
N GLN A 275 10.11 1.71 21.02
CA GLN A 275 11.31 2.03 21.79
C GLN A 275 11.31 3.48 22.29
N HIS A 276 10.95 4.44 21.44
CA HIS A 276 10.86 5.85 21.82
C HIS A 276 9.78 6.11 22.88
N GLN A 277 8.63 5.42 22.81
CA GLN A 277 7.58 5.53 23.83
C GLN A 277 8.00 4.92 25.18
N LEU A 278 8.70 3.78 25.16
CA LEU A 278 9.14 3.09 26.37
C LEU A 278 10.33 3.77 27.06
N ASN A 279 11.16 4.50 26.32
CA ASN A 279 12.34 5.16 26.87
C ASN A 279 12.51 6.59 26.31
N PRO A 280 11.70 7.57 26.77
CA PRO A 280 11.75 8.95 26.26
C PRO A 280 13.07 9.68 26.53
N ASN A 281 13.85 9.19 27.51
CA ASN A 281 15.15 9.76 27.88
C ASN A 281 16.33 9.09 27.15
N PHE A 282 16.04 8.20 26.19
CA PHE A 282 17.08 7.51 25.43
C PHE A 282 17.80 8.53 24.53
N THR A 283 19.12 8.62 24.68
CA THR A 283 19.97 9.63 24.04
C THR A 283 20.28 9.36 22.56
N GLU A 284 19.71 8.31 21.98
CA GLU A 284 19.83 8.03 20.55
C GLU A 284 19.00 9.04 19.76
N TRP A 285 19.53 9.53 18.64
CA TRP A 285 18.81 10.49 17.81
C TRP A 285 17.52 9.83 17.27
N VAL A 286 16.36 10.34 17.71
CA VAL A 286 15.06 9.92 17.19
C VAL A 286 14.50 11.00 16.29
N ASP A 287 14.13 10.60 15.07
CA ASP A 287 13.50 11.49 14.10
C ASP A 287 12.18 12.04 14.70
N PRO A 288 12.01 13.37 14.81
CA PRO A 288 10.80 13.98 15.36
C PRO A 288 9.51 13.55 14.66
N GLY A 289 9.61 13.17 13.38
CA GLY A 289 8.50 12.68 12.57
C GLY A 289 7.94 11.33 13.03
N ILE A 290 8.60 10.61 13.93
CA ILE A 290 8.14 9.29 14.40
C ILE A 290 6.76 9.35 15.07
N THR A 291 6.43 10.49 15.68
CA THR A 291 5.14 10.74 16.34
C THR A 291 3.96 10.66 15.37
N VAL A 292 4.20 10.87 14.06
CA VAL A 292 3.20 10.75 13.00
C VAL A 292 2.57 9.35 12.97
N LEU A 293 3.31 8.30 13.34
CA LEU A 293 2.78 6.94 13.38
C LEU A 293 1.60 6.77 14.35
N ALA A 294 1.47 7.66 15.35
CA ALA A 294 0.31 7.66 16.25
C ALA A 294 -1.02 7.93 15.50
N LYS A 295 -0.98 8.55 14.31
CA LYS A 295 -2.15 8.79 13.45
C LYS A 295 -2.80 7.50 12.94
N LEU A 296 -2.10 6.35 12.99
CA LEU A 296 -2.71 5.06 12.66
C LEU A 296 -3.79 4.65 13.66
N GLN A 297 -3.76 5.19 14.87
CA GLN A 297 -4.77 4.99 15.91
C GLN A 297 -5.98 5.92 15.73
N GLU A 298 -5.79 7.09 15.12
CA GLU A 298 -6.83 8.10 14.93
C GLU A 298 -7.79 7.65 13.84
N ARG A 299 -8.86 6.95 14.24
CA ARG A 299 -9.94 6.58 13.32
C ARG A 299 -10.69 7.80 12.83
N HIS A 300 -11.10 7.69 11.56
CA HIS A 300 -11.88 8.65 10.78
C HIS A 300 -13.39 8.61 11.15
N ASP A 301 -13.72 8.33 12.41
CA ASP A 301 -15.09 8.49 12.88
C ASP A 301 -15.25 9.98 13.22
N GLY A 302 -15.99 10.71 12.37
CA GLY A 302 -16.30 12.13 12.52
C GLY A 302 -17.16 12.49 13.75
N ALA A 303 -16.96 11.81 14.88
CA ALA A 303 -17.50 12.14 16.17
C ALA A 303 -16.34 12.53 17.08
N GLY A 304 -16.11 13.84 17.21
CA GLY A 304 -15.21 14.41 18.21
C GLY A 304 -15.63 13.96 19.60
N GLY A 305 -15.00 12.91 20.10
CA GLY A 305 -15.03 12.49 21.50
C GLY A 305 -14.05 13.33 22.29
N ALA A 306 -14.43 14.57 22.62
CA ALA A 306 -13.84 15.27 23.74
C ALA A 306 -14.12 14.44 25.00
N HIS A 307 -13.12 13.78 25.60
CA HIS A 307 -13.04 13.44 27.02
C HIS A 307 -11.56 13.12 27.32
N GLY A 308 -10.94 13.95 28.17
CA GLY A 308 -9.54 13.86 28.57
C GLY A 308 -9.24 12.61 29.40
N ALA A 309 -8.99 11.49 28.73
CA ALA A 309 -8.28 10.36 29.32
C ALA A 309 -6.76 10.61 29.24
N PRO A 310 -5.96 10.13 30.22
CA PRO A 310 -4.52 10.39 30.29
C PRO A 310 -3.78 9.91 29.04
N ILE A 311 -2.71 10.62 28.68
CA ILE A 311 -1.82 10.34 27.54
C ILE A 311 -1.09 8.97 27.67
N HIS A 312 -1.12 8.35 28.86
CA HIS A 312 -0.62 7.00 29.11
C HIS A 312 -1.65 5.95 28.69
N GLY A 313 -1.47 5.34 27.50
CA GLY A 313 -2.27 4.17 27.09
C GLY A 313 -2.76 4.15 25.64
N ARG A 314 -2.38 5.11 24.78
CA ARG A 314 -2.60 4.94 23.33
C ARG A 314 -1.68 3.81 22.85
N ARG A 315 -2.24 2.67 22.42
CA ARG A 315 -1.48 1.58 21.77
C ARG A 315 -0.71 2.18 20.59
N GLY A 316 0.51 1.70 20.37
CA GLY A 316 1.34 2.15 19.25
C GLY A 316 0.77 1.70 17.89
N PRO A 317 1.46 2.02 16.77
CA PRO A 317 1.09 1.47 15.48
C PRO A 317 1.10 -0.07 15.54
N SER A 318 0.09 -0.71 14.95
CA SER A 318 -0.11 -2.17 15.03
C SER A 318 0.22 -2.86 13.69
N LEU A 319 1.33 -2.49 13.06
CA LEU A 319 1.71 -2.94 11.71
C LEU A 319 2.10 -4.42 11.73
N VAL A 320 2.87 -4.84 12.74
CA VAL A 320 3.25 -6.23 12.97
C VAL A 320 2.01 -7.08 13.23
N ALA A 321 1.08 -6.60 14.05
CA ALA A 321 -0.18 -7.30 14.30
C ALA A 321 -0.99 -7.48 13.01
N GLU A 322 -1.06 -6.45 12.16
CA GLU A 322 -1.71 -6.55 10.85
C GLU A 322 -1.01 -7.58 9.96
N MET A 323 0.32 -7.60 9.89
CA MET A 323 1.08 -8.61 9.13
C MET A 323 0.82 -10.04 9.64
N VAL A 324 0.75 -10.24 10.95
CA VAL A 324 0.40 -11.54 11.54
C VAL A 324 -1.03 -11.93 11.14
N SER A 325 -1.98 -10.99 11.24
CA SER A 325 -3.40 -11.22 10.95
C SER A 325 -3.67 -11.66 9.51
N VAL A 326 -2.92 -11.12 8.53
CA VAL A 326 -3.04 -11.54 7.12
C VAL A 326 -2.37 -12.89 6.84
N GLY A 327 -1.66 -13.47 7.82
CA GLY A 327 -0.99 -14.76 7.69
C GLY A 327 0.41 -14.66 7.07
N MET A 328 1.10 -13.52 7.23
CA MET A 328 2.42 -13.27 6.66
C MET A 328 3.46 -14.32 7.10
N ILE A 329 3.44 -14.73 8.38
CA ILE A 329 4.36 -15.74 8.95
C ILE A 329 4.33 -17.03 8.13
N LYS A 330 3.14 -17.51 7.73
CA LYS A 330 3.00 -18.73 6.91
C LYS A 330 3.70 -18.57 5.56
N THR A 331 3.55 -17.40 4.93
CA THR A 331 4.19 -17.10 3.64
C THR A 331 5.70 -16.96 3.78
N LEU A 332 6.21 -16.30 4.83
CA LEU A 332 7.65 -16.21 5.10
C LEU A 332 8.28 -17.59 5.31
N ASN A 333 7.63 -18.47 6.09
CA ASN A 333 8.05 -19.85 6.27
C ASN A 333 8.09 -20.66 4.96
N GLN A 334 7.18 -20.37 4.02
CA GLN A 334 7.21 -20.97 2.69
C GLN A 334 8.37 -20.42 1.85
N LEU A 335 8.64 -19.11 1.92
CA LEU A 335 9.76 -18.47 1.23
C LEU A 335 11.10 -19.00 1.74
N GLN A 336 11.26 -19.19 3.06
CA GLN A 336 12.49 -19.69 3.66
C GLN A 336 12.92 -21.08 3.14
N ARG A 337 11.96 -21.90 2.68
CA ARG A 337 12.23 -23.22 2.11
C ARG A 337 12.64 -23.18 0.64
N ARG A 338 12.49 -22.04 -0.03
CA ARG A 338 12.85 -21.86 -1.44
C ARG A 338 14.34 -21.54 -1.55
N LYS A 339 14.93 -21.90 -2.69
CA LYS A 339 16.28 -21.47 -3.06
C LYS A 339 16.17 -20.16 -3.86
N PHE A 340 16.94 -19.17 -3.45
CA PHE A 340 17.07 -17.89 -4.15
C PHE A 340 18.51 -17.74 -4.65
N GLY A 341 18.70 -17.05 -5.78
CA GLY A 341 20.03 -16.60 -6.20
C GLY A 341 20.48 -15.34 -5.45
N ASP A 342 19.53 -14.52 -5.02
CA ASP A 342 19.74 -13.35 -4.17
C ASP A 342 19.73 -13.73 -2.68
N GLU A 343 20.91 -13.73 -2.06
CA GLU A 343 21.11 -14.08 -0.65
C GLU A 343 20.42 -13.08 0.31
N ASP A 344 20.24 -11.82 -0.09
CA ASP A 344 19.57 -10.80 0.75
C ASP A 344 18.11 -11.18 1.03
N ILE A 345 17.48 -11.94 0.14
CA ILE A 345 16.08 -12.37 0.32
C ILE A 345 15.96 -13.27 1.55
N LEU A 346 16.86 -14.23 1.74
CA LEU A 346 16.79 -15.14 2.87
C LEU A 346 17.05 -14.41 4.20
N VAL A 347 17.98 -13.46 4.20
CA VAL A 347 18.24 -12.59 5.36
C VAL A 347 16.98 -11.79 5.71
N LEU A 348 16.36 -11.13 4.74
CA LEU A 348 15.12 -10.36 4.95
C LEU A 348 13.97 -11.26 5.44
N VAL A 349 13.83 -12.47 4.90
CA VAL A 349 12.80 -13.44 5.33
C VAL A 349 13.03 -13.84 6.79
N GLU A 350 14.26 -14.17 7.16
CA GLU A 350 14.61 -14.57 8.54
C GLU A 350 14.38 -13.42 9.53
N ASP A 351 14.85 -12.22 9.19
CA ASP A 351 14.69 -11.04 10.02
C ASP A 351 13.21 -10.67 10.23
N LEU A 352 12.42 -10.66 9.16
CA LEU A 352 10.97 -10.44 9.25
C LEU A 352 10.29 -11.54 10.06
N ASN A 353 10.59 -12.81 9.80
CA ASN A 353 9.93 -13.92 10.49
C ASN A 353 10.23 -13.88 11.99
N ARG A 354 11.49 -13.62 12.37
CA ARG A 354 11.89 -13.43 13.76
C ARG A 354 11.14 -12.28 14.42
N ALA A 355 11.03 -11.13 13.75
CA ALA A 355 10.32 -9.97 14.29
C ALA A 355 8.81 -10.22 14.45
N LEU A 356 8.18 -10.90 13.49
CA LEU A 356 6.76 -11.26 13.57
C LEU A 356 6.49 -12.32 14.65
N GLU A 357 7.35 -13.34 14.78
CA GLU A 357 7.20 -14.40 15.79
C GLU A 357 7.37 -13.88 17.23
N GLN A 358 8.39 -13.05 17.48
CA GLN A 358 8.61 -12.41 18.79
C GLN A 358 7.41 -11.58 19.21
N ASN A 359 6.86 -10.78 18.30
CA ASN A 359 5.67 -9.98 18.58
C ASN A 359 4.41 -10.83 18.64
N MET A 360 4.31 -11.94 17.90
CA MET A 360 3.19 -12.88 18.01
C MET A 360 3.09 -13.47 19.41
N GLU A 361 4.20 -13.80 20.08
CA GLU A 361 4.18 -14.26 21.47
C GLU A 361 3.62 -13.20 22.42
N VAL A 362 3.98 -11.92 22.22
CA VAL A 362 3.45 -10.80 23.02
C VAL A 362 1.97 -10.57 22.74
N LEU A 363 1.60 -10.47 21.45
CA LEU A 363 0.23 -10.28 20.99
C LEU A 363 -0.67 -11.43 21.43
N THR A 364 -0.13 -12.65 21.58
CA THR A 364 -0.85 -13.83 22.09
C THR A 364 -0.71 -14.05 23.59
N SER A 365 -0.29 -13.03 24.35
CA SER A 365 -0.23 -13.11 25.81
C SER A 365 -1.59 -12.84 26.45
N PHE A 366 -1.86 -13.51 27.59
CA PHE A 366 -3.10 -13.25 28.36
C PHE A 366 -3.17 -11.82 28.90
N SER A 367 -2.02 -11.18 29.13
CA SER A 367 -1.96 -9.79 29.59
C SER A 367 -2.49 -8.82 28.54
N GLU A 368 -2.06 -8.96 27.28
CA GLU A 368 -2.54 -8.15 26.17
C GLU A 368 -4.03 -8.40 25.91
N TYR A 369 -4.45 -9.67 25.88
CA TYR A 369 -5.87 -10.04 25.78
C TYR A 369 -6.72 -9.40 26.88
N ARG A 370 -6.26 -9.49 28.14
CA ARG A 370 -6.94 -8.85 29.28
C ARG A 370 -7.02 -7.33 29.08
N GLY A 371 -5.93 -6.69 28.66
CA GLY A 371 -5.93 -5.25 28.36
C GLY A 371 -6.93 -4.86 27.27
N GLU A 372 -7.07 -5.70 26.25
CA GLU A 372 -8.05 -5.53 25.18
C GLU A 372 -9.49 -5.61 25.68
N VAL A 373 -9.84 -6.70 26.38
CA VAL A 373 -11.18 -6.88 26.97
C VAL A 373 -11.52 -5.73 27.92
N LEU A 374 -10.61 -5.35 28.81
CA LEU A 374 -10.83 -4.26 29.77
C LEU A 374 -10.99 -2.89 29.10
N SER A 375 -10.39 -2.68 27.93
CA SER A 375 -10.60 -1.46 27.15
C SER A 375 -12.02 -1.37 26.55
N SER A 376 -12.81 -2.44 26.66
CA SER A 376 -14.18 -2.55 26.12
C SER A 376 -14.27 -2.45 24.59
N TYR A 377 -13.13 -2.56 23.92
CA TYR A 377 -13.02 -2.50 22.48
C TYR A 377 -12.26 -3.74 22.00
N LEU A 378 -12.98 -4.64 21.33
CA LEU A 378 -12.44 -5.87 20.76
C LEU A 378 -12.43 -5.79 19.24
N GLU A 379 -11.33 -6.25 18.64
CA GLU A 379 -11.21 -6.46 17.20
C GLU A 379 -10.56 -7.81 16.89
N TRP A 380 -10.64 -8.27 15.64
CA TRP A 380 -10.05 -9.56 15.27
C TRP A 380 -8.53 -9.49 15.24
N THR A 381 -7.92 -9.80 16.39
CA THR A 381 -6.48 -9.97 16.59
C THR A 381 -6.12 -11.46 16.74
N PRO A 382 -4.82 -11.84 16.66
CA PRO A 382 -4.40 -13.24 16.69
C PRO A 382 -4.79 -14.04 17.94
N VAL A 383 -5.05 -13.41 19.10
CA VAL A 383 -5.49 -14.11 20.33
C VAL A 383 -6.82 -14.81 20.16
N HIS A 384 -7.79 -14.15 19.54
CA HIS A 384 -9.16 -14.63 19.42
C HIS A 384 -9.26 -15.91 18.57
N THR A 385 -8.32 -16.08 17.64
CA THR A 385 -8.28 -17.24 16.71
C THR A 385 -7.26 -18.30 17.09
N SER A 386 -6.44 -18.07 18.12
CA SER A 386 -5.35 -18.97 18.50
C SER A 386 -5.82 -20.10 19.41
N ALA A 387 -5.99 -21.29 18.86
CA ALA A 387 -6.31 -22.48 19.66
C ALA A 387 -5.25 -22.81 20.73
N LYS A 388 -3.98 -22.43 20.51
CA LYS A 388 -2.90 -22.58 21.51
C LYS A 388 -3.15 -21.66 22.71
N PHE A 389 -3.49 -20.39 22.44
CA PHE A 389 -3.81 -19.41 23.46
C PHE A 389 -4.93 -19.89 24.38
N TRP A 390 -6.06 -20.33 23.80
CA TRP A 390 -7.22 -20.78 24.58
C TRP A 390 -6.91 -22.03 25.41
N LYS A 391 -6.17 -22.99 24.87
CA LYS A 391 -5.72 -24.18 25.63
C LYS A 391 -4.86 -23.83 26.84
N GLU A 392 -3.97 -22.85 26.71
CA GLU A 392 -3.01 -22.50 27.76
C GLU A 392 -3.58 -21.53 28.80
N ASN A 393 -4.56 -20.69 28.42
CA ASN A 393 -5.00 -19.57 29.24
C ASN A 393 -6.46 -19.65 29.72
N ALA A 394 -7.27 -20.62 29.26
CA ALA A 394 -8.69 -20.70 29.64
C ALA A 394 -8.90 -20.66 31.17
N GLN A 395 -8.06 -21.33 31.96
CA GLN A 395 -8.18 -21.35 33.43
C GLN A 395 -7.95 -19.98 34.08
N LYS A 396 -7.18 -19.08 33.43
CA LYS A 396 -6.89 -17.75 33.97
C LYS A 396 -8.11 -16.84 33.99
N PHE A 397 -9.19 -17.20 33.32
CA PHE A 397 -10.46 -16.47 33.37
C PHE A 397 -11.15 -16.53 34.75
N GLU A 398 -10.69 -17.40 35.65
CA GLU A 398 -11.11 -17.42 37.06
C GLU A 398 -10.37 -16.40 37.93
N GLU A 399 -9.24 -15.88 37.46
CA GLU A 399 -8.40 -14.94 38.22
C GLU A 399 -9.08 -13.59 38.43
N ASN A 400 -8.64 -12.85 39.45
CA ASN A 400 -9.13 -11.50 39.79
C ASN A 400 -10.66 -11.42 39.92
N ASN A 401 -11.29 -12.43 40.53
CA ASN A 401 -12.75 -12.52 40.68
C ASN A 401 -13.50 -12.51 39.33
N TYR A 402 -13.00 -13.27 38.36
CA TYR A 402 -13.62 -13.40 37.04
C TYR A 402 -13.72 -12.06 36.29
N GLU A 403 -12.79 -11.14 36.53
CA GLU A 403 -12.82 -9.78 35.98
C GLU A 403 -12.98 -9.77 34.46
N VAL A 404 -12.18 -10.58 33.75
CA VAL A 404 -12.21 -10.67 32.28
C VAL A 404 -13.55 -11.22 31.78
N LEU A 405 -14.08 -12.27 32.43
CA LEU A 405 -15.41 -12.82 32.11
C LEU A 405 -16.53 -11.81 32.38
N SER A 406 -16.43 -11.06 33.47
CA SER A 406 -17.41 -10.04 33.85
C SER A 406 -17.50 -8.95 32.77
N VAL A 407 -16.35 -8.47 32.28
CA VAL A 407 -16.32 -7.48 31.21
C VAL A 407 -16.78 -8.06 29.88
N LEU A 408 -16.40 -9.29 29.51
CA LEU A 408 -16.94 -9.96 28.32
C LEU A 408 -18.48 -10.08 28.37
N GLY A 409 -19.03 -10.49 29.51
CA GLY A 409 -20.47 -10.57 29.71
C GLY A 409 -21.15 -9.21 29.51
N LYS A 410 -20.58 -8.17 30.11
CA LYS A 410 -21.06 -6.79 29.94
C LYS A 410 -21.01 -6.35 28.46
N LEU A 411 -19.92 -6.66 27.75
CA LEU A 411 -19.78 -6.31 26.33
C LEU A 411 -20.87 -6.96 25.48
N ILE A 412 -21.17 -8.24 25.68
CA ILE A 412 -22.22 -8.96 24.94
C ILE A 412 -23.60 -8.34 25.19
N LEU A 413 -23.86 -7.87 26.41
CA LEU A 413 -25.13 -7.28 26.81
C LEU A 413 -25.31 -5.84 26.29
N GLU A 414 -24.25 -5.02 26.35
CA GLU A 414 -24.37 -3.56 26.24
C GLU A 414 -23.74 -2.96 24.97
N THR A 415 -22.83 -3.67 24.28
CA THR A 415 -22.10 -3.08 23.15
C THR A 415 -23.02 -2.77 21.97
N LYS A 416 -22.71 -1.68 21.27
CA LYS A 416 -23.37 -1.27 20.01
C LYS A 416 -22.53 -1.59 18.78
N SER A 417 -21.29 -2.03 18.96
CA SER A 417 -20.36 -2.37 17.88
C SER A 417 -20.57 -3.82 17.46
N ASP A 418 -20.96 -4.04 16.22
CA ASP A 418 -21.17 -5.39 15.67
C ASP A 418 -19.88 -6.23 15.71
N VAL A 419 -18.72 -5.61 15.46
CA VAL A 419 -17.42 -6.28 15.51
C VAL A 419 -17.10 -6.73 16.93
N THR A 420 -17.25 -5.84 17.91
CA THR A 420 -16.95 -6.15 19.31
C THR A 420 -17.92 -7.20 19.86
N LEU A 421 -19.19 -7.15 19.47
CA LEU A 421 -20.17 -8.17 19.83
C LEU A 421 -19.80 -9.54 19.25
N ALA A 422 -19.41 -9.59 17.98
CA ALA A 422 -19.02 -10.83 17.32
C ALA A 422 -17.78 -11.46 17.99
N VAL A 423 -16.75 -10.67 18.24
CA VAL A 423 -15.52 -11.15 18.91
C VAL A 423 -15.82 -11.59 20.35
N ALA A 424 -16.59 -10.82 21.12
CA ALA A 424 -16.94 -11.19 22.50
C ALA A 424 -17.74 -12.50 22.58
N CYS A 425 -18.70 -12.70 21.66
CA CYS A 425 -19.46 -13.95 21.58
C CYS A 425 -18.57 -15.14 21.22
N HIS A 426 -17.67 -14.97 20.24
CA HIS A 426 -16.69 -15.98 19.84
C HIS A 426 -15.80 -16.38 21.01
N ASP A 427 -15.19 -15.40 21.68
CA ASP A 427 -14.31 -15.60 22.83
C ASP A 427 -15.00 -16.33 23.97
N LEU A 428 -16.24 -15.96 24.30
CA LEU A 428 -17.01 -16.66 25.32
C LEU A 428 -17.23 -18.13 24.94
N GLY A 429 -17.48 -18.41 23.65
CA GLY A 429 -17.55 -19.77 23.11
C GLY A 429 -16.25 -20.54 23.32
N GLU A 430 -15.12 -19.94 22.98
CA GLU A 430 -13.79 -20.53 23.15
C GLU A 430 -13.46 -20.79 24.63
N VAL A 431 -13.79 -19.86 25.54
CA VAL A 431 -13.65 -20.10 26.99
C VAL A 431 -14.47 -21.30 27.43
N VAL A 432 -15.74 -21.38 27.03
CA VAL A 432 -16.62 -22.50 27.39
C VAL A 432 -16.09 -23.83 26.83
N ARG A 433 -15.51 -23.80 25.63
CA ARG A 433 -14.96 -24.98 24.93
C ARG A 433 -13.66 -25.50 25.56
N TYR A 434 -12.73 -24.61 25.89
CA TYR A 434 -11.39 -24.98 26.36
C TYR A 434 -11.26 -25.04 27.89
N HIS A 435 -12.19 -24.43 28.64
CA HIS A 435 -12.18 -24.48 30.10
C HIS A 435 -12.72 -25.82 30.64
N PRO A 436 -12.02 -26.50 31.59
CA PRO A 436 -12.46 -27.79 32.14
C PRO A 436 -13.89 -27.80 32.69
N THR A 437 -14.33 -26.67 33.25
CA THR A 437 -15.68 -26.46 33.80
C THR A 437 -16.39 -25.29 33.11
N GLY A 438 -16.10 -25.03 31.83
CA GLY A 438 -16.57 -23.84 31.11
C GLY A 438 -18.09 -23.62 31.16
N ARG A 439 -18.89 -24.68 31.13
CA ARG A 439 -20.35 -24.60 31.27
C ARG A 439 -20.81 -24.06 32.62
N ASN A 440 -20.05 -24.31 33.69
CA ASN A 440 -20.37 -23.81 35.03
C ASN A 440 -20.03 -22.31 35.14
N LEU A 441 -19.06 -21.81 34.36
CA LEU A 441 -18.76 -20.37 34.35
C LEU A 441 -19.97 -19.55 33.91
N LEU A 442 -20.79 -20.07 32.99
CA LEU A 442 -21.99 -19.40 32.50
C LEU A 442 -23.12 -19.25 33.52
N THR A 443 -23.05 -19.96 34.64
CA THR A 443 -24.03 -19.83 35.74
C THR A 443 -23.61 -18.78 36.76
N LEU A 444 -22.41 -18.18 36.61
CA LEU A 444 -21.93 -17.10 37.47
C LEU A 444 -22.81 -15.86 37.34
N ALA A 445 -22.98 -15.14 38.45
CA ALA A 445 -23.80 -13.94 38.51
C ALA A 445 -23.34 -12.84 37.54
N CYS A 446 -22.04 -12.73 37.26
CA CYS A 446 -21.49 -11.77 36.31
C CYS A 446 -21.86 -12.05 34.84
N LEU A 447 -22.32 -13.26 34.52
CA LEU A 447 -22.79 -13.65 33.19
C LEU A 447 -24.33 -13.79 33.12
N ALA A 448 -25.05 -13.28 34.11
CA ALA A 448 -26.51 -13.28 34.11
C ALA A 448 -27.05 -12.58 32.86
N GLY A 449 -28.01 -13.22 32.18
CA GLY A 449 -28.62 -12.70 30.95
C GLY A 449 -27.78 -12.84 29.68
N VAL A 450 -26.47 -13.14 29.77
CA VAL A 450 -25.59 -13.29 28.59
C VAL A 450 -26.07 -14.44 27.70
N LYS A 451 -26.41 -15.59 28.30
CA LYS A 451 -26.94 -16.75 27.56
C LYS A 451 -28.22 -16.39 26.80
N GLU A 452 -29.14 -15.67 27.43
CA GLU A 452 -30.40 -15.24 26.79
C GLU A 452 -30.11 -14.29 25.63
N ARG A 453 -29.22 -13.31 25.85
CA ARG A 453 -28.78 -12.37 24.82
C ARG A 453 -28.16 -13.07 23.62
N VAL A 454 -27.21 -13.99 23.82
CA VAL A 454 -26.61 -14.77 22.72
C VAL A 454 -27.67 -15.57 21.97
N MET A 455 -28.61 -16.19 22.68
CA MET A 455 -29.72 -16.93 22.05
C MET A 455 -30.65 -16.02 21.24
N THR A 456 -30.87 -14.76 21.65
CA THR A 456 -31.64 -13.80 20.83
C THR A 456 -30.92 -13.41 19.54
N LEU A 457 -29.59 -13.45 19.50
CA LEU A 457 -28.80 -13.14 18.30
C LEU A 457 -28.82 -14.29 17.27
N ILE A 458 -29.20 -15.51 17.69
CA ILE A 458 -29.35 -16.70 16.83
C ILE A 458 -30.67 -16.67 16.05
N VAL A 459 -31.72 -16.06 16.61
CA VAL A 459 -33.07 -16.09 16.02
C VAL A 459 -33.19 -15.00 14.94
N PRO A 460 -33.56 -15.34 13.69
CA PRO A 460 -33.79 -14.32 12.67
C PRO A 460 -34.90 -13.36 13.10
N PRO A 461 -34.84 -12.05 12.73
CA PRO A 461 -36.00 -11.20 12.90
C PRO A 461 -37.18 -11.86 12.18
N ALA A 462 -38.30 -12.00 12.88
CA ALA A 462 -39.52 -12.58 12.33
C ALA A 462 -39.82 -11.87 11.00
N ARG A 463 -39.95 -12.64 9.91
CA ARG A 463 -40.58 -12.18 8.68
C ARG A 463 -42.05 -11.91 9.00
N GLY A 464 -42.32 -10.73 9.56
CA GLY A 464 -43.64 -10.18 9.74
C GLY A 464 -43.84 -9.04 8.74
N ASP A 465 -44.69 -9.33 7.76
CA ASP A 465 -45.60 -8.39 7.11
C ASP A 465 -45.01 -7.26 6.25
N LEU A 466 -44.56 -7.61 5.04
CA LEU A 466 -44.76 -6.79 3.84
C LEU A 466 -44.91 -7.71 2.61
N GLU A 467 -46.10 -8.30 2.43
CA GLU A 467 -46.57 -8.66 1.09
C GLU A 467 -46.91 -7.36 0.36
N GLY A 468 -46.19 -7.06 -0.73
CA GLY A 468 -46.52 -5.92 -1.57
C GLY A 468 -45.41 -5.45 -2.49
N GLY A 469 -45.10 -6.25 -3.52
CA GLY A 469 -44.65 -5.77 -4.84
C GLY A 469 -43.40 -4.89 -4.94
N ALA A 470 -42.29 -5.50 -5.37
CA ALA A 470 -41.45 -5.03 -6.48
C ALA A 470 -40.18 -5.88 -6.54
N ALA A 471 -40.17 -6.88 -7.41
CA ALA A 471 -38.92 -7.32 -8.00
C ALA A 471 -38.44 -6.19 -8.91
N LEU A 472 -37.24 -5.65 -8.70
CA LEU A 472 -36.36 -4.98 -9.68
C LEU A 472 -35.05 -4.54 -8.98
N HIS A 473 -33.92 -5.04 -9.50
CA HIS A 473 -32.54 -4.55 -9.43
C HIS A 473 -31.92 -3.98 -8.13
N ALA A 474 -30.89 -4.68 -7.62
CA ALA A 474 -29.65 -4.13 -7.02
C ALA A 474 -28.70 -5.33 -6.84
N GLU A 475 -27.74 -5.56 -7.73
CA GLU A 475 -26.38 -4.99 -7.75
C GLU A 475 -25.61 -5.07 -6.44
N ASP A 476 -24.43 -5.68 -6.61
CA ASP A 476 -23.41 -6.08 -5.65
C ASP A 476 -22.76 -4.83 -5.02
N HIS A 477 -23.12 -4.54 -3.78
CA HIS A 477 -22.41 -3.58 -2.94
C HIS A 477 -21.86 -4.29 -1.71
N GLY A 478 -20.54 -4.42 -1.70
CA GLY A 478 -19.70 -5.05 -0.68
C GLY A 478 -19.69 -4.32 0.66
N ALA A 479 -20.81 -4.36 1.35
CA ALA A 479 -20.97 -3.99 2.74
C ALA A 479 -21.84 -5.05 3.45
N GLY A 480 -21.37 -6.30 3.47
CA GLY A 480 -22.16 -7.43 4.01
C GLY A 480 -21.38 -8.49 4.79
N GLY A 481 -20.05 -8.40 4.86
CA GLY A 481 -19.21 -9.44 5.47
C GLY A 481 -19.37 -9.60 6.99
N GLY A 482 -19.81 -8.54 7.68
CA GLY A 482 -19.96 -8.55 9.15
C GLY A 482 -21.08 -9.49 9.64
N SER A 483 -22.26 -9.46 9.02
CA SER A 483 -23.42 -10.20 9.54
C SER A 483 -23.34 -11.72 9.34
N LEU A 484 -22.58 -12.18 8.34
CA LEU A 484 -22.33 -13.61 8.08
C LEU A 484 -21.35 -14.20 9.09
N PHE A 485 -20.27 -13.48 9.40
CA PHE A 485 -19.28 -13.90 10.39
C PHE A 485 -19.87 -13.93 11.82
N SER A 486 -20.71 -12.96 12.18
CA SER A 486 -21.43 -12.97 13.46
C SER A 486 -22.31 -14.21 13.61
N ARG A 487 -22.90 -14.72 12.52
CA ARG A 487 -23.80 -15.87 12.55
C ARG A 487 -23.08 -17.21 12.72
N GLU A 488 -21.93 -17.40 12.08
CA GLU A 488 -21.12 -18.62 12.24
C GLU A 488 -20.51 -18.72 13.64
N ALA A 489 -19.94 -17.62 14.15
CA ALA A 489 -19.41 -17.57 15.52
C ALA A 489 -20.49 -17.82 16.59
N VAL A 490 -21.69 -17.26 16.38
CA VAL A 490 -22.84 -17.44 17.28
C VAL A 490 -23.47 -18.85 17.17
N ALA A 491 -23.37 -19.51 16.01
CA ALA A 491 -23.77 -20.91 15.84
C ALA A 491 -22.79 -21.91 16.51
N GLU A 492 -21.48 -21.62 16.54
CA GLU A 492 -20.51 -22.43 17.29
C GLU A 492 -20.75 -22.37 18.81
N VAL A 493 -21.17 -21.21 19.33
CA VAL A 493 -21.57 -21.06 20.73
C VAL A 493 -22.78 -21.94 21.07
N GLU A 494 -23.75 -22.12 20.15
CA GLU A 494 -24.93 -22.96 20.35
C GLU A 494 -24.59 -24.44 20.64
N VAL A 495 -23.61 -25.00 19.92
CA VAL A 495 -23.17 -26.40 20.07
C VAL A 495 -22.66 -26.66 21.50
N HIS A 496 -22.04 -25.67 22.13
CA HIS A 496 -21.43 -25.79 23.45
C HIS A 496 -22.39 -25.45 24.59
N LEU A 497 -23.44 -24.64 24.31
CA LEU A 497 -24.44 -24.16 25.27
C LEU A 497 -25.69 -25.06 25.44
N ARG A 498 -25.95 -26.01 24.53
CA ARG A 498 -27.08 -26.95 24.68
C ARG A 498 -26.83 -27.98 25.80
N PRO A 499 -27.84 -28.30 26.64
CA PRO A 499 -27.75 -29.44 27.54
C PRO A 499 -27.73 -30.74 26.74
N MET A 500 -26.82 -31.67 27.08
CA MET A 500 -26.87 -33.05 26.58
C MET A 500 -28.17 -33.69 27.07
N SER A 501 -29.16 -33.82 26.20
CA SER A 501 -30.33 -34.66 26.50
C SER A 501 -29.84 -36.09 26.70
N GLY A 502 -29.84 -36.56 27.94
CA GLY A 502 -29.47 -37.93 28.27
C GLY A 502 -30.27 -38.92 27.44
N HIS A 503 -29.57 -39.81 26.73
CA HIS A 503 -30.18 -41.02 26.20
C HIS A 503 -30.74 -41.81 27.38
N ARG A 504 -32.07 -41.76 27.55
CA ARG A 504 -32.80 -42.81 28.27
C ARG A 504 -32.86 -44.00 27.32
N ASP A 505 -32.17 -45.07 27.69
CA ASP A 505 -32.37 -46.40 27.13
C ASP A 505 -33.85 -46.78 27.24
N HIS A 506 -34.55 -46.72 26.12
CA HIS A 506 -35.82 -47.41 25.96
C HIS A 506 -35.53 -48.84 25.52
N ALA A 507 -35.45 -49.72 26.51
CA ALA A 507 -35.73 -51.12 26.33
C ALA A 507 -37.12 -51.26 25.70
N SER A 508 -37.19 -51.76 24.46
CA SER A 508 -38.42 -52.27 23.86
C SER A 508 -38.26 -53.76 23.62
N ALA A 509 -38.92 -54.53 24.48
CA ALA A 509 -39.31 -55.89 24.22
C ALA A 509 -40.32 -55.99 23.07
N ARG A 510 -40.38 -57.18 22.46
CA ARG A 510 -41.27 -57.75 21.41
C ARG A 510 -40.41 -58.07 20.17
N GLY A 511 -40.23 -59.32 19.76
CA GLY A 511 -41.10 -60.49 19.89
C GLY A 511 -41.43 -60.97 18.48
N CYS A 512 -40.62 -61.89 17.97
CA CYS A 512 -40.95 -62.99 17.05
C CYS A 512 -39.72 -63.88 16.94
#